data_AF-A0A7X7H935-F1
#
_entry.id   AF-A0A7X7H935-F1
#
_cell.length_a   1.000
_cell.length_b   1.000
_cell.length_c   1.000
_cell.angle_alpha   90.00
_cell.angle_beta   90.00
_cell.angle_gamma   90.00
#
_symmetry.space_group_name_H-M   'P 1'
#
loop_
_entity.id
_entity.type
_entity.pdbx_description
1 polymer ?
#
loop_
_entity_poly.entity_id
_entity_poly.type
_entity_poly.pdbx_seq_one_letter_code
_entity_poly.pdbx_strand_id
1 'polypeptide(L)'
;MNNENIENINSTNDETTEEEVENVENTEDTNSGDFDKIEEQNKKLYARAKRAEDEVKELKNKLSNYKPNNNSQEANTLTRDEAILFAQGLGEKDVSLLNKISKVEGISLLEAKESEVFKLHQETQAKKKREEETSLRATKGSNITKNTDISNMDRDAHKKLWLEMAKKTK
;
A
#
# COMPACT_ATOMS: atom_id res chain seq x y z
N MET A 1 3.32 28.60 -34.57
CA MET A 1 4.22 27.97 -35.53
C MET A 1 4.57 26.61 -34.95
N ASN A 2 3.73 25.61 -35.26
CA ASN A 2 3.98 24.56 -36.27
C ASN A 2 4.98 23.54 -35.70
N ASN A 3 4.74 22.24 -35.59
CA ASN A 3 3.73 21.40 -36.22
C ASN A 3 3.55 20.13 -35.37
N GLU A 4 2.32 19.66 -35.34
CA GLU A 4 1.90 18.33 -34.91
C GLU A 4 2.59 17.25 -35.75
N ASN A 5 3.01 16.14 -35.13
CA ASN A 5 3.10 14.87 -35.86
C ASN A 5 2.70 13.73 -34.92
N ILE A 6 1.38 13.56 -34.78
CA ILE A 6 0.76 12.33 -34.31
C ILE A 6 0.53 11.50 -35.57
N GLU A 7 1.43 10.58 -35.87
CA GLU A 7 1.19 9.58 -36.93
C GLU A 7 0.30 8.48 -36.38
N ASN A 8 -0.99 8.72 -36.54
CA ASN A 8 -2.06 7.75 -36.63
C ASN A 8 -1.80 6.82 -37.83
N ILE A 9 -1.33 5.59 -37.58
CA ILE A 9 -1.29 4.52 -38.58
C ILE A 9 -2.32 3.47 -38.19
N ASN A 10 -3.59 3.84 -38.30
CA ASN A 10 -4.64 2.91 -38.70
C ASN A 10 -4.79 3.03 -40.21
N SER A 11 -4.12 2.15 -40.96
CA SER A 11 -4.44 1.91 -42.35
C SER A 11 -4.98 0.49 -42.47
N THR A 12 -6.29 0.38 -42.28
CA THR A 12 -7.13 -0.62 -42.93
C THR A 12 -6.80 -0.66 -44.41
N ASN A 13 -6.23 -1.76 -44.90
CA ASN A 13 -6.35 -2.16 -46.30
C ASN A 13 -7.19 -3.43 -46.32
N ASP A 14 -8.49 -3.21 -46.46
CA ASP A 14 -9.46 -4.20 -46.90
C ASP A 14 -9.36 -4.22 -48.42
N GLU A 15 -8.72 -5.24 -48.97
CA GLU A 15 -8.65 -5.45 -50.41
C GLU A 15 -8.90 -6.93 -50.69
N THR A 16 -10.19 -7.26 -50.68
CA THR A 16 -10.80 -8.35 -51.44
C THR A 16 -10.16 -8.43 -52.82
N THR A 17 -9.35 -9.46 -53.07
CA THR A 17 -8.94 -9.80 -54.44
C THR A 17 -9.73 -11.03 -54.85
N GLU A 18 -10.59 -10.80 -55.81
CA GLU A 18 -11.50 -11.76 -56.45
C GLU A 18 -10.71 -12.86 -57.18
N GLU A 19 -11.39 -13.98 -57.33
CA GLU A 19 -10.97 -15.25 -57.92
C GLU A 19 -10.36 -15.09 -59.32
N GLU A 20 -9.16 -15.63 -59.53
CA GLU A 20 -8.75 -16.15 -60.83
C GLU A 20 -8.54 -17.65 -60.70
N VAL A 21 -9.59 -18.40 -61.05
CA VAL A 21 -9.59 -19.86 -61.10
C VAL A 21 -8.85 -20.27 -62.37
N GLU A 22 -7.53 -20.39 -62.29
CA GLU A 22 -6.74 -20.97 -63.38
C GLU A 22 -7.00 -22.48 -63.39
N ASN A 23 -7.90 -22.90 -64.29
CA ASN A 23 -8.27 -24.28 -64.55
C ASN A 23 -7.07 -25.00 -65.18
N VAL A 24 -6.18 -25.53 -64.35
CA VAL A 24 -5.10 -26.42 -64.79
C VAL A 24 -5.69 -27.82 -64.99
N GLU A 25 -5.84 -28.13 -66.27
CA GLU A 25 -6.28 -29.39 -66.84
C GLU A 25 -5.51 -30.59 -66.22
N ASN A 26 -6.29 -31.56 -65.73
CA ASN A 26 -5.84 -32.85 -65.23
C ASN A 26 -4.84 -33.52 -66.18
N THR A 27 -3.65 -33.81 -65.67
CA THR A 27 -2.85 -34.94 -66.14
C THR A 27 -2.81 -35.99 -65.04
N GLU A 28 -3.62 -37.03 -65.21
CA GLU A 28 -3.62 -38.26 -64.43
C GLU A 28 -2.23 -38.91 -64.46
N ASP A 29 -1.61 -39.06 -63.29
CA ASP A 29 -1.02 -40.34 -62.83
C ASP A 29 -0.29 -40.13 -61.51
N THR A 30 -0.97 -40.39 -60.39
CA THR A 30 -0.32 -40.84 -59.14
C THR A 30 -1.37 -41.48 -58.23
N ASN A 31 -1.39 -42.81 -58.21
CA ASN A 31 -1.79 -43.67 -57.09
C ASN A 31 -3.04 -43.25 -56.28
N SER A 32 -4.17 -43.87 -56.60
CA SER A 32 -5.44 -43.78 -55.84
C SER A 32 -5.32 -44.07 -54.33
N GLY A 33 -4.24 -44.73 -53.89
CA GLY A 33 -3.97 -44.98 -52.47
C GLY A 33 -3.42 -43.79 -51.66
N ASP A 34 -3.03 -42.67 -52.29
CA ASP A 34 -2.56 -41.47 -51.57
C ASP A 34 -3.66 -40.44 -51.32
N PHE A 35 -4.71 -40.39 -52.17
CA PHE A 35 -5.87 -39.52 -51.95
C PHE A 35 -6.63 -39.89 -50.67
N ASP A 36 -6.88 -41.19 -50.44
CA ASP A 36 -7.56 -41.66 -49.22
C ASP A 36 -6.79 -41.31 -47.95
N LYS A 37 -5.45 -41.39 -47.99
CA LYS A 37 -4.59 -41.01 -46.85
C LYS A 37 -4.62 -39.50 -46.60
N ILE A 38 -4.62 -38.69 -47.66
CA ILE A 38 -4.70 -37.24 -47.57
C ILE A 38 -6.06 -36.83 -46.99
N GLU A 39 -7.15 -37.45 -47.44
CA GLU A 39 -8.49 -37.19 -46.91
C GLU A 39 -8.58 -37.58 -45.42
N GLU A 40 -8.03 -38.73 -45.04
CA GLU A 40 -8.01 -39.17 -43.64
C GLU A 40 -7.14 -38.27 -42.74
N GLN A 41 -6.02 -37.76 -43.27
CA GLN A 41 -5.17 -36.77 -42.58
C GLN A 41 -5.88 -35.43 -42.41
N ASN A 42 -6.53 -34.94 -43.47
CA ASN A 42 -7.32 -33.70 -43.44
C ASN A 42 -8.47 -33.80 -42.44
N LYS A 43 -9.15 -34.94 -42.37
CA LYS A 43 -10.19 -35.20 -41.36
C LYS A 43 -9.65 -35.16 -39.94
N LYS A 44 -8.45 -35.72 -39.70
CA LYS A 44 -7.78 -35.68 -38.39
C LYS A 44 -7.34 -34.26 -38.02
N LEU A 45 -6.80 -33.50 -38.98
CA LEU A 45 -6.42 -32.09 -38.82
C LEU A 45 -7.63 -31.23 -38.47
N TYR A 46 -8.73 -31.37 -39.22
CA TYR A 46 -9.97 -30.63 -38.96
C TYR A 46 -10.56 -30.96 -37.59
N ALA A 47 -10.57 -32.24 -37.20
CA ALA A 47 -11.03 -32.65 -35.88
C ALA A 47 -10.17 -32.07 -34.74
N ARG A 48 -8.84 -31.95 -34.95
CA ARG A 48 -7.92 -31.33 -33.99
C ARG A 48 -8.13 -29.82 -33.90
N ALA A 49 -8.27 -29.14 -35.05
CA ALA A 49 -8.52 -27.71 -35.10
C ALA A 49 -9.83 -27.36 -34.39
N LYS A 50 -10.91 -28.12 -34.66
CA LYS A 50 -12.20 -27.93 -34.01
C LYS A 50 -12.13 -28.06 -32.48
N ARG A 51 -11.42 -29.07 -31.96
CA ARG A 51 -11.22 -29.23 -30.51
C ARG A 51 -10.46 -28.05 -29.90
N ALA A 52 -9.42 -27.56 -30.56
CA ALA A 52 -8.66 -26.42 -30.09
C ALA A 52 -9.53 -25.14 -30.07
N GLU A 53 -10.37 -24.93 -31.08
CA GLU A 53 -11.32 -23.80 -31.13
C GLU A 53 -12.36 -23.88 -30.00
N ASP A 54 -12.91 -25.07 -29.75
CA ASP A 54 -13.88 -25.31 -28.68
C ASP A 54 -13.23 -25.06 -27.29
N GLU A 55 -12.01 -25.55 -27.05
CA GLU A 55 -11.26 -25.32 -25.81
C GLU A 55 -10.96 -23.83 -25.59
N VAL A 56 -10.52 -23.11 -26.63
CA VAL A 56 -10.26 -21.67 -26.55
C VAL A 56 -11.55 -20.90 -26.27
N LYS A 57 -12.67 -21.29 -26.89
CA LYS A 57 -13.98 -20.69 -26.67
C LYS A 57 -14.47 -20.92 -25.25
N GLU A 58 -14.29 -22.12 -24.71
CA GLU A 58 -14.60 -22.43 -23.31
C GLU A 58 -13.75 -21.63 -22.33
N LEU A 59 -12.44 -21.54 -22.57
CA LEU A 59 -11.53 -20.76 -21.72
C LEU A 59 -11.86 -19.26 -21.75
N LYS A 60 -12.17 -18.72 -22.94
CA LYS A 60 -12.65 -17.34 -23.09
C LYS A 60 -13.97 -17.11 -22.36
N ASN A 61 -14.91 -18.04 -22.45
CA ASN A 61 -16.17 -17.96 -21.72
C ASN A 61 -15.96 -18.04 -20.19
N LYS A 62 -15.09 -18.94 -19.72
CA LYS A 62 -14.70 -19.04 -18.31
C LYS A 62 -14.03 -17.76 -17.82
N LEU A 63 -13.18 -17.14 -18.62
CA LEU A 63 -12.51 -15.88 -18.30
C LEU A 63 -13.49 -14.69 -18.31
N SER A 64 -14.44 -14.64 -19.25
CA SER A 64 -15.46 -13.58 -19.29
C SER A 64 -16.42 -13.63 -18.10
N ASN A 65 -16.67 -14.83 -17.57
CA ASN A 65 -17.49 -15.04 -16.37
C ASN A 65 -16.65 -15.04 -15.08
N TYR A 66 -15.33 -14.95 -15.20
CA TYR A 66 -14.45 -14.79 -14.04
C TYR A 66 -14.58 -13.34 -13.55
N LYS A 67 -15.50 -13.14 -12.61
CA LYS A 67 -15.43 -11.95 -11.75
C LYS A 67 -14.22 -12.15 -10.84
N PRO A 68 -13.17 -11.33 -10.92
CA PRO A 68 -12.14 -11.36 -9.90
C PRO A 68 -12.84 -11.13 -8.57
N ASN A 69 -12.72 -12.11 -7.67
CA ASN A 69 -13.21 -11.97 -6.32
C ASN A 69 -12.30 -10.93 -5.65
N ASN A 70 -12.67 -9.65 -5.73
CA ASN A 70 -12.00 -8.57 -5.03
C ASN A 70 -12.18 -8.68 -3.50
N ASN A 71 -12.80 -9.75 -2.99
CA ASN A 71 -12.45 -10.25 -1.67
C ASN A 71 -11.08 -10.94 -1.75
N SER A 72 -10.03 -10.15 -1.99
CA SER A 72 -8.83 -10.36 -1.19
C SER A 72 -9.35 -10.31 0.23
N GLN A 73 -9.46 -11.48 0.87
CA GLN A 73 -9.53 -11.50 2.32
C GLN A 73 -8.37 -10.60 2.73
N GLU A 74 -8.69 -9.44 3.32
CA GLU A 74 -7.72 -8.65 4.06
C GLU A 74 -7.17 -9.64 5.07
N ALA A 75 -6.07 -10.28 4.69
CA ALA A 75 -5.36 -11.14 5.58
C ALA A 75 -4.98 -10.17 6.70
N ASN A 76 -5.46 -10.46 7.91
CA ASN A 76 -5.04 -9.81 9.17
C ASN A 76 -3.54 -10.10 9.43
N THR A 77 -2.73 -10.03 8.39
CA THR A 77 -1.31 -10.25 8.35
C THR A 77 -0.69 -8.89 8.21
N LEU A 78 0.20 -8.59 9.15
CA LEU A 78 1.01 -7.39 9.17
C LEU A 78 1.61 -7.16 7.77
N THR A 79 1.32 -6.00 7.20
CA THR A 79 1.91 -5.60 5.91
C THR A 79 3.42 -5.41 6.12
N ARG A 80 4.24 -5.66 5.09
CA ARG A 80 5.70 -5.50 5.21
C ARG A 80 6.10 -4.12 5.74
N ASP A 81 5.44 -3.07 5.28
CA ASP A 81 5.72 -1.70 5.68
C ASP A 81 5.32 -1.45 7.15
N GLU A 82 4.20 -2.03 7.59
CA GLU A 82 3.80 -2.00 9.00
C GLU A 82 4.84 -2.71 9.86
N ALA A 83 5.32 -3.89 9.45
CA ALA A 83 6.37 -4.63 10.16
C ALA A 83 7.67 -3.81 10.31
N ILE A 84 8.05 -3.06 9.26
CA ILE A 84 9.20 -2.15 9.32
C ILE A 84 8.97 -1.03 10.33
N LEU A 85 7.77 -0.43 10.34
CA LEU A 85 7.44 0.65 11.28
C LEU A 85 7.42 0.15 12.74
N PHE A 86 6.89 -1.04 12.99
CA PHE A 86 6.97 -1.68 14.30
C PHE A 86 8.42 -1.97 14.73
N ALA A 87 9.26 -2.45 13.81
CA ALA A 87 10.68 -2.66 14.09
C ALA A 87 11.44 -1.34 14.37
N GLN A 88 10.98 -0.22 13.83
CA GLN A 88 11.48 1.12 14.15
C GLN A 88 11.01 1.64 15.53
N GLY A 89 10.20 0.88 16.26
CA GLY A 89 9.72 1.21 17.59
C GLY A 89 8.44 2.04 17.61
N LEU A 90 7.74 2.19 16.49
CA LEU A 90 6.42 2.83 16.47
C LEU A 90 5.39 1.89 17.11
N GLY A 91 4.54 2.45 17.97
CA GLY A 91 3.46 1.70 18.59
C GLY A 91 2.29 1.49 17.62
N GLU A 92 1.38 0.58 17.98
CA GLU A 92 0.20 0.26 17.16
C GLU A 92 -0.70 1.49 16.91
N LYS A 93 -0.77 2.41 17.87
CA LYS A 93 -1.47 3.69 17.72
C LYS A 93 -0.85 4.59 16.65
N ASP A 94 0.48 4.61 16.57
CA ASP A 94 1.22 5.40 15.59
C ASP A 94 1.06 4.82 14.19
N VAL A 95 1.16 3.48 14.06
CA VAL A 95 0.94 2.77 12.80
C VAL A 95 -0.50 2.93 12.32
N SER A 96 -1.48 2.87 13.22
CA SER A 96 -2.90 3.12 12.88
C SER A 96 -3.13 4.54 12.35
N LEU A 97 -2.45 5.54 12.92
CA LEU A 97 -2.51 6.91 12.43
C LEU A 97 -1.85 7.05 11.05
N LEU A 98 -0.68 6.44 10.86
CA LEU A 98 0.00 6.42 9.56
C LEU A 98 -0.84 5.75 8.47
N ASN A 99 -1.53 4.66 8.81
CA ASN A 99 -2.49 4.02 7.90
C ASN A 99 -3.63 4.97 7.50
N LYS A 100 -4.11 5.81 8.41
CA LYS A 100 -5.13 6.82 8.07
C LYS A 100 -4.56 7.91 7.18
N ILE A 101 -3.37 8.43 7.50
CA ILE A 101 -2.70 9.47 6.70
C ILE A 101 -2.44 8.95 5.28
N SER A 102 -1.85 7.75 5.16
CA SER A 102 -1.61 7.08 3.89
C SER A 102 -2.89 6.93 3.05
N LYS A 103 -4.01 6.52 3.67
CA LYS A 103 -5.31 6.41 2.98
C LYS A 103 -5.90 7.75 2.54
N VAL A 104 -5.68 8.82 3.32
CA VAL A 104 -6.23 10.16 3.02
C VAL A 104 -5.41 10.87 1.94
N GLU A 105 -4.08 10.77 2.03
CA GLU A 105 -3.16 11.46 1.12
C GLU A 105 -2.81 10.61 -0.11
N GLY A 106 -3.11 9.30 -0.10
CA GLY A 106 -2.81 8.40 -1.20
C GLY A 106 -1.33 8.06 -1.34
N ILE A 107 -0.53 8.29 -0.30
CA ILE A 107 0.92 8.06 -0.25
C ILE A 107 1.26 6.73 0.45
N SER A 108 2.50 6.27 0.29
CA SER A 108 2.98 5.05 0.98
C SER A 108 3.06 5.24 2.50
N LEU A 109 3.00 4.14 3.28
CA LEU A 109 3.14 4.21 4.75
C LEU A 109 4.47 4.83 5.19
N LEU A 110 5.55 4.55 4.45
CA LEU A 110 6.87 5.09 4.75
C LEU A 110 6.94 6.61 4.51
N GLU A 111 6.27 7.09 3.46
CA GLU A 111 6.16 8.52 3.15
C GLU A 111 5.21 9.24 4.13
N ALA A 112 4.14 8.58 4.57
CA ALA A 112 3.23 9.11 5.57
C ALA A 112 3.93 9.44 6.90
N LYS A 113 5.06 8.78 7.20
CA LYS A 113 5.91 9.08 8.37
C LYS A 113 6.56 10.47 8.27
N GLU A 114 6.78 10.96 7.07
CA GLU A 114 7.41 12.26 6.81
C GLU A 114 6.39 13.40 6.76
N SER A 115 5.09 13.08 6.75
CA SER A 115 3.99 14.05 6.77
C SER A 115 4.08 14.98 7.99
N GLU A 116 3.65 16.23 7.78
CA GLU A 116 3.58 17.23 8.84
C GLU A 116 2.59 16.81 9.95
N VAL A 117 1.49 16.16 9.56
CA VAL A 117 0.48 15.64 10.48
C VAL A 117 1.08 14.64 11.48
N PHE A 118 1.90 13.69 10.99
CA PHE A 118 2.52 12.71 11.86
C PHE A 118 3.63 13.30 12.74
N LYS A 119 4.42 14.23 12.21
CA LYS A 119 5.44 14.97 12.98
C LYS A 119 4.82 15.72 14.16
N LEU A 120 3.72 16.42 13.92
CA LEU A 120 2.99 17.15 14.97
C LEU A 120 2.42 16.21 16.02
N HIS A 121 1.88 15.05 15.60
CA HIS A 121 1.46 14.01 16.54
C HIS A 121 2.62 13.55 17.45
N GLN A 122 3.79 13.25 16.90
CA GLN A 122 4.95 12.86 17.71
C GLN A 122 5.37 13.96 18.70
N GLU A 123 5.37 15.22 18.28
CA GLU A 123 5.70 16.33 19.16
C GLU A 123 4.72 16.43 20.33
N THR A 124 3.41 16.30 20.06
CA THR A 124 2.39 16.31 21.13
C THR A 124 2.56 15.15 22.11
N GLN A 125 2.93 13.96 21.64
CA GLN A 125 3.19 12.81 22.52
C GLN A 125 4.46 13.00 23.35
N ALA A 126 5.52 13.54 22.76
CA ALA A 126 6.74 13.87 23.48
C ALA A 126 6.50 14.94 24.56
N LYS A 127 5.68 15.96 24.25
CA LYS A 127 5.29 16.99 25.20
C LYS A 127 4.50 16.41 26.37
N LYS A 128 3.49 15.56 26.10
CA LYS A 128 2.72 14.87 27.14
C LYS A 128 3.58 14.01 28.05
N LYS A 129 4.49 13.21 27.47
CA LYS A 129 5.43 12.40 28.26
C LYS A 129 6.32 13.28 29.15
N ARG A 130 6.86 14.38 28.61
CA ARG A 130 7.66 15.32 29.40
C ARG A 130 6.85 15.96 30.54
N GLU A 131 5.61 16.35 30.28
CA GLU A 131 4.70 16.91 31.29
C GLU A 131 4.37 15.88 32.39
N GLU A 132 4.07 14.64 32.01
CA GLU A 132 3.83 13.53 32.94
C GLU A 132 5.06 13.23 33.79
N GLU A 133 6.25 13.12 33.19
CA GLU A 133 7.51 12.92 33.91
C GLU A 133 7.81 14.08 34.87
N THR A 134 7.56 15.32 34.43
CA THR A 134 7.78 16.51 35.26
C THR A 134 6.78 16.54 36.43
N SER A 135 5.52 16.20 36.20
CA SER A 135 4.47 16.11 37.22
C SER A 135 4.78 15.03 38.27
N LEU A 136 5.21 13.84 37.83
CA LEU A 136 5.62 12.74 38.71
C LEU A 136 6.89 13.08 39.51
N ARG A 137 7.83 13.81 38.90
CA ARG A 137 9.04 14.26 39.59
C ARG A 137 8.76 15.37 40.60
N ALA A 138 7.87 16.31 40.29
CA ALA A 138 7.51 17.40 41.19
C ALA A 138 6.80 16.91 42.46
N THR A 139 6.00 15.85 42.36
CA THR A 139 5.25 15.30 43.50
C THR A 139 6.10 14.43 44.45
N LYS A 140 7.24 13.89 44.00
CA LYS A 140 8.05 12.95 44.80
C LYS A 140 9.15 13.61 45.65
N GLY A 141 9.47 14.89 45.44
CA GLY A 141 10.54 15.58 46.16
C GLY A 141 10.16 16.93 46.79
N SER A 142 8.95 17.43 46.56
CA SER A 142 8.60 18.78 46.97
C SER A 142 7.98 18.81 48.37
N ASN A 143 8.84 18.77 49.40
CA ASN A 143 8.53 19.47 50.63
C ASN A 143 8.60 20.97 50.30
N ILE A 144 7.50 21.54 49.78
CA ILE A 144 7.31 23.00 49.74
C ILE A 144 7.35 23.49 51.20
N THR A 145 8.53 23.84 51.67
CA THR A 145 8.67 24.79 52.75
C THR A 145 8.17 26.10 52.17
N LYS A 146 7.00 26.56 52.63
CA LYS A 146 6.50 27.90 52.31
C LYS A 146 7.67 28.86 52.54
N ASN A 147 8.10 29.56 51.49
CA ASN A 147 9.08 30.64 51.65
C ASN A 147 8.40 31.71 52.49
N THR A 148 8.61 31.68 53.79
CA THR A 148 8.32 32.79 54.69
C THR A 148 9.19 33.94 54.23
N ASP A 149 8.57 35.00 53.73
CA ASP A 149 9.25 36.23 53.34
C ASP A 149 9.86 36.87 54.60
N ILE A 150 11.17 36.73 54.74
CA ILE A 150 11.95 37.24 55.88
C ILE A 150 12.28 38.73 55.74
N SER A 151 11.99 39.36 54.59
CA SER A 151 12.44 40.72 54.29
C SER A 151 11.78 41.80 55.15
N ASN A 152 10.56 41.55 55.65
CA ASN A 152 9.77 42.48 56.46
C ASN A 152 9.56 42.02 57.93
N MET A 153 10.33 41.03 58.40
CA MET A 153 10.21 40.54 59.78
C MET A 153 11.12 41.31 60.74
N ASP A 154 10.60 41.65 61.92
CA ASP A 154 11.40 42.22 63.00
C ASP A 154 12.44 41.20 63.53
N ARG A 155 13.54 41.71 64.11
CA ARG A 155 14.71 40.92 64.52
C ARG A 155 14.35 39.78 65.48
N ASP A 156 13.42 40.02 66.39
CA ASP A 156 12.96 39.02 67.36
C ASP A 156 12.09 37.94 66.72
N ALA A 157 11.31 38.30 65.70
CA ALA A 157 10.51 37.35 64.93
C ALA A 157 11.42 36.45 64.08
N HIS A 158 12.49 37.01 63.50
CA HIS A 158 13.49 36.25 62.74
C HIS A 158 14.24 35.24 63.63
N LYS A 159 14.62 35.63 64.85
CA LYS A 159 15.31 34.74 65.80
C LYS A 159 14.43 33.55 66.23
N LYS A 160 13.12 33.78 66.45
CA LYS A 160 12.17 32.71 66.78
C LYS A 160 12.00 31.74 65.61
N LEU A 161 11.84 32.24 64.38
CA LEU A 161 11.73 31.42 63.18
C LEU A 161 12.97 30.53 63.00
N TRP A 162 14.16 31.09 63.21
CA TRP A 162 15.42 30.35 63.09
C TRP A 162 15.56 29.24 64.14
N LEU A 163 15.19 29.51 65.40
CA LEU A 163 15.16 28.52 66.47
C LEU A 163 14.17 27.36 66.19
N GLU A 164 13.01 27.68 65.62
CA GLU A 164 12.01 26.69 65.25
C GLU A 164 12.51 25.78 64.12
N MET A 165 13.12 26.37 63.08
CA MET A 165 13.73 25.62 61.98
C MET A 165 14.86 24.71 62.47
N ALA A 166 15.74 25.21 63.35
CA ALA A 166 16.87 24.45 63.88
C ALA A 166 16.45 23.27 64.78
N LYS A 167 15.29 23.37 65.46
CA LYS A 167 14.72 22.26 66.24
C LYS A 167 14.09 21.18 65.36
N LYS A 168 13.56 21.55 64.19
CA LYS A 168 12.87 20.63 63.28
C LYS A 168 13.83 19.77 62.45
N THR A 169 15.09 20.17 62.33
CA THR A 169 16.16 19.46 61.61
C THR A 169 16.98 18.52 62.50
N LYS A 170 16.51 18.19 63.70
CA LYS A 170 17.16 17.30 64.67
C LYS A 170 16.24 16.13 64.98
#